data_AF-A0A4Q5NNA7-F1
#
_entry.id   AF-A0A4Q5NNA7-F1
#
_cell.length_a   1.000
_cell.length_b   1.000
_cell.length_c   1.000
_cell.angle_alpha   90.00
_cell.angle_beta   90.00
_cell.angle_gamma   90.00
#
_symmetry.space_group_name_H-M   'P 1'
#
loop_
_entity.id
_entity.type
_entity.pdbx_description
1 polymer ?
#
loop_
_entity_poly.entity_id
_entity_poly.type
_entity_poly.pdbx_seq_one_letter_code
_entity_poly.pdbx_strand_id
1 'polypeptide(L)'
;MPRINIHPPSVYLIRHKCSGRVYVGSSVHIAQRWAQHRRHLRLGQHHSPFLQRAWDKYGPDAFEWQIIENASSAEELVSLEQKWIDFYQSATQEKGFNVGAAVGRPRLGKKHTAQTLAKISEKTKGLKNPHTNKLAFEDIPTIFQRLTDGETVQAVADSFNVKRRSICDVAFRRAYAWIFIPCELEQSAKEAVLAQQFPRMLPPETRDAIAKYYCDGHSSLAISRQFGIGTRTVFSILEEKGIPSRPSGGHNRIQQSQRDAITKSYCDGNSSLVIAKQFGISSHAVSNILKEKGIPSRPSGGHNRIQQREAA
;
A
#
# COMPACT_ATOMS: atom_id res chain seq x y z
N MET A 1 -21.93 25.51 -1.37
CA MET A 1 -21.34 26.80 -0.92
C MET A 1 -20.12 26.49 -0.06
N PRO A 2 -18.90 26.86 -0.47
CA PRO A 2 -17.74 26.73 0.42
C PRO A 2 -17.93 27.68 1.62
N ARG A 3 -17.76 27.15 2.84
CA ARG A 3 -17.81 27.97 4.06
C ARG A 3 -16.62 28.92 4.03
N ILE A 4 -16.86 30.21 3.84
CA ILE A 4 -15.83 31.24 3.91
C ILE A 4 -15.21 31.17 5.31
N ASN A 5 -13.90 30.98 5.36
CA ASN A 5 -13.17 30.93 6.61
C ASN A 5 -13.01 32.35 7.13
N ILE A 6 -13.78 32.71 8.16
CA ILE A 6 -13.81 34.08 8.71
C ILE A 6 -12.64 34.32 9.68
N HIS A 7 -11.84 33.29 9.98
CA HIS A 7 -10.68 33.39 10.86
C HIS A 7 -9.39 33.02 10.13
N PRO A 8 -8.31 33.79 10.34
CA PRO A 8 -7.00 33.38 9.86
C PRO A 8 -6.60 32.04 10.49
N PRO A 9 -5.65 31.32 9.88
CA PRO A 9 -5.01 30.19 10.55
C PRO A 9 -4.43 30.66 11.89
N SER A 10 -4.65 29.90 12.97
CA SER A 10 -4.24 30.33 14.31
C SER A 10 -3.73 29.18 15.18
N VAL A 11 -2.85 29.53 16.12
CA VAL A 11 -2.45 28.71 17.26
C VAL A 11 -3.31 29.06 18.47
N TYR A 12 -3.79 28.05 19.18
CA TYR A 12 -4.65 28.18 20.35
C TYR A 12 -4.13 27.39 21.53
N LEU A 13 -4.59 27.78 22.71
CA LEU A 13 -4.39 27.08 23.96
C LEU A 13 -5.71 26.67 24.61
N ILE A 14 -5.67 25.56 25.32
CA ILE A 14 -6.72 25.13 26.26
C ILE A 14 -6.04 25.05 27.63
N ARG A 15 -6.41 25.93 28.56
CA ARG A 15 -5.81 25.97 29.90
C ARG A 15 -6.78 25.46 30.94
N HIS A 16 -6.28 24.64 31.86
CA HIS A 16 -6.99 24.32 33.08
C HIS A 16 -6.79 25.45 34.09
N LYS A 17 -7.86 26.13 34.48
CA LYS A 17 -7.81 27.38 35.27
C LYS A 17 -7.06 27.22 36.59
N CYS A 18 -7.31 26.14 37.33
CA CYS A 18 -6.73 25.95 38.66
C CYS A 18 -5.26 25.52 38.65
N SER A 19 -4.87 24.62 37.73
CA SER A 19 -3.49 24.11 37.70
C SER A 19 -2.57 24.89 36.76
N GLY A 20 -3.08 25.82 35.97
CA GLY A 20 -2.32 26.56 34.96
C GLY A 20 -1.85 25.73 33.74
N ARG A 21 -1.91 24.40 33.83
CA ARG A 21 -1.55 23.44 32.76
C ARG A 21 -2.27 23.72 31.45
N VAL A 22 -1.54 23.59 30.33
CA VAL A 22 -2.07 23.92 29.00
C VAL A 22 -1.96 22.79 27.99
N TYR A 23 -2.89 22.79 27.04
CA TYR A 23 -2.78 22.10 25.76
C TYR A 23 -2.58 23.14 24.66
N VAL A 24 -1.59 22.97 23.80
CA VAL A 24 -1.36 23.83 22.62
C VAL A 24 -1.70 23.07 21.36
N GLY A 25 -2.37 23.72 20.42
CA GLY A 25 -2.62 23.18 19.08
C GLY A 25 -2.79 24.28 18.04
N SER A 26 -2.72 23.92 16.77
CA SER A 26 -2.91 24.83 15.65
C SER A 26 -4.04 24.39 14.72
N SER A 27 -4.64 25.33 13.99
CA SER A 27 -5.61 25.01 12.93
C SER A 27 -5.80 26.13 11.93
N VAL A 28 -6.04 25.77 10.68
CA VAL A 28 -6.55 26.67 9.63
C VAL A 28 -8.03 27.04 9.91
N HIS A 29 -8.81 26.16 10.56
CA HIS A 29 -10.23 26.35 10.81
C HIS A 29 -10.56 26.21 12.31
N ILE A 30 -10.24 27.25 13.08
CA ILE A 30 -10.28 27.23 14.54
C ILE A 30 -11.64 26.82 15.12
N ALA A 31 -12.74 27.37 14.59
CA ALA A 31 -14.09 27.09 15.07
C ALA A 31 -14.47 25.61 14.90
N GLN A 32 -14.12 25.02 13.75
CA GLN A 32 -14.36 23.59 13.50
C GLN A 32 -13.49 22.72 14.40
N ARG A 33 -12.23 23.11 14.60
CA ARG A 33 -11.29 22.40 15.46
C ARG A 33 -11.75 22.40 16.91
N TRP A 34 -12.19 23.53 17.44
CA TRP A 34 -12.72 23.63 18.81
C TRP A 34 -14.00 22.80 19.00
N ALA A 35 -14.91 22.84 18.03
CA ALA A 35 -16.10 21.98 18.05
C ALA A 35 -15.73 20.49 18.06
N GLN A 36 -14.75 20.09 17.24
CA GLN A 36 -14.22 18.72 17.22
C GLN A 36 -13.64 18.31 18.57
N HIS A 37 -12.81 19.17 19.18
CA HIS A 37 -12.24 18.87 20.49
C HIS A 37 -13.32 18.71 21.56
N ARG A 38 -14.28 19.65 21.67
CA ARG A 38 -15.37 19.55 22.65
C ARG A 38 -16.17 18.26 22.48
N ARG A 39 -16.48 17.90 21.23
CA ARG A 39 -17.15 16.64 20.91
C ARG A 39 -16.33 15.43 21.37
N HIS A 40 -15.03 15.39 21.04
CA HIS A 40 -14.17 14.27 21.40
C HIS A 40 -13.99 14.15 22.92
N LEU A 41 -13.81 15.26 23.63
CA LEU A 41 -13.73 15.29 25.08
C LEU A 41 -15.02 14.78 25.74
N ARG A 42 -16.18 15.20 25.23
CA ARG A 42 -17.48 14.71 25.70
C ARG A 42 -17.68 13.21 25.47
N LEU A 43 -17.12 12.67 24.40
CA LEU A 43 -17.24 11.25 24.02
C LEU A 43 -16.13 10.35 24.61
N GLY A 44 -15.16 10.91 25.34
CA GLY A 44 -14.02 10.12 25.83
C GLY A 44 -13.01 9.72 24.75
N GLN A 45 -13.04 10.37 23.58
CA GLN A 45 -12.28 9.98 22.38
C GLN A 45 -11.20 11.00 22.00
N HIS A 46 -10.78 11.85 22.95
CA HIS A 46 -9.79 12.86 22.67
C HIS A 46 -8.38 12.26 22.49
N HIS A 47 -7.64 12.72 21.46
CA HIS A 47 -6.32 12.18 21.11
C HIS A 47 -5.23 12.46 22.16
N SER A 48 -5.41 13.50 23.00
CA SER A 48 -4.61 13.65 24.22
C SER A 48 -5.31 12.97 25.39
N PRO A 49 -4.78 11.83 25.90
CA PRO A 49 -5.30 11.18 27.09
C PRO A 49 -5.09 12.00 28.37
N PHE A 50 -4.08 12.89 28.39
CA PHE A 50 -3.85 13.77 29.54
C PHE A 50 -4.95 14.82 29.66
N LEU A 51 -5.32 15.45 28.53
CA LEU A 51 -6.43 16.40 28.50
C LEU A 51 -7.76 15.70 28.77
N GLN A 52 -7.99 14.51 28.19
CA GLN A 52 -9.21 13.73 28.44
C GLN A 52 -9.41 13.45 29.93
N ARG A 53 -8.39 12.89 30.61
CA ARG A 53 -8.49 12.59 32.05
C ARG A 53 -8.71 13.83 32.91
N ALA A 54 -8.09 14.96 32.55
CA ALA A 54 -8.30 16.21 33.27
C ALA A 54 -9.73 16.74 33.04
N TRP A 55 -10.24 16.63 31.81
CA TRP A 55 -11.61 16.99 31.45
C TRP A 55 -12.64 16.15 32.20
N ASP A 56 -12.46 14.84 32.24
CA ASP A 56 -13.35 13.92 32.95
C ASP A 56 -13.35 14.18 34.47
N LYS A 57 -12.21 14.62 35.01
CA LYS A 57 -12.04 14.89 36.45
C LYS A 57 -12.63 16.23 36.89
N TYR A 58 -12.41 17.29 36.12
CA TYR A 58 -12.73 18.68 36.53
C TYR A 58 -13.92 19.29 35.79
N GLY A 59 -14.39 18.63 34.73
CA GLY A 59 -15.52 19.10 33.93
C GLY A 59 -15.15 20.22 32.94
N PRO A 60 -16.09 20.59 32.05
CA PRO A 60 -15.87 21.56 30.98
C PRO A 60 -15.56 22.98 31.47
N ASP A 61 -16.19 23.41 32.57
CA ASP A 61 -16.13 24.80 33.06
C ASP A 61 -14.78 25.16 33.69
N ALA A 62 -13.99 24.13 34.03
CA ALA A 62 -12.63 24.27 34.55
C ALA A 62 -11.60 24.65 33.47
N PHE A 63 -11.99 24.68 32.19
CA PHE A 63 -11.09 24.95 31.07
C PHE A 63 -11.43 26.25 30.34
N GLU A 64 -10.40 27.02 30.02
CA GLU A 64 -10.47 28.20 29.17
C GLU A 64 -9.84 27.91 27.80
N TRP A 65 -10.38 28.55 26.75
CA TRP A 65 -9.96 28.37 25.36
C TRP A 65 -9.57 29.73 24.81
N GLN A 66 -8.34 29.87 24.32
CA GLN A 66 -7.81 31.16 23.87
C GLN A 66 -6.98 30.99 22.61
N ILE A 67 -7.08 31.94 21.68
CA ILE A 67 -6.17 32.06 20.54
C ILE A 67 -4.93 32.82 21.02
N ILE A 68 -3.74 32.27 20.79
CA ILE A 68 -2.47 32.88 21.22
C ILE A 68 -1.85 33.70 20.10
N GLU A 69 -1.80 33.15 18.88
CA GLU A 69 -1.10 33.76 17.75
C GLU A 69 -1.82 33.41 16.45
N ASN A 70 -2.07 34.41 15.61
CA ASN A 70 -2.55 34.22 14.25
C ASN A 70 -1.35 34.02 13.34
N ALA A 71 -1.41 32.99 12.50
CA ALA A 71 -0.41 32.70 11.50
C ALA A 71 -0.76 33.42 10.19
N SER A 72 0.27 33.86 9.48
CA SER A 72 0.10 34.53 8.19
C SER A 72 -0.21 33.52 7.07
N SER A 73 0.22 32.27 7.24
CA SER A 73 -0.04 31.18 6.30
C SER A 73 -0.21 29.83 7.01
N ALA A 74 -0.69 28.81 6.28
CA ALA A 74 -0.88 27.47 6.84
C ALA A 74 0.45 26.76 7.14
N GLU A 75 1.49 27.07 6.39
CA GLU A 75 2.84 26.50 6.52
C GLU A 75 3.51 26.93 7.83
N GLU A 76 3.19 28.13 8.31
CA GLU A 76 3.75 28.70 9.54
C GLU A 76 3.20 28.05 10.82
N LEU A 77 2.01 27.44 10.76
CA LEU A 77 1.32 26.87 11.91
C LEU A 77 2.14 25.84 12.66
N VAL A 78 2.89 24.98 11.95
CA VAL A 78 3.69 23.92 12.57
C VAL A 78 4.81 24.52 13.41
N SER A 79 5.50 25.53 12.88
CA SER A 79 6.59 26.22 13.57
C SER A 79 6.09 27.01 14.77
N LEU A 80 4.96 27.71 14.63
CA LEU A 80 4.33 28.44 15.74
C LEU A 80 3.79 27.51 16.82
N GLU A 81 3.17 26.38 16.45
CA GLU A 81 2.73 25.38 17.41
C GLU A 81 3.92 24.83 18.22
N GLN A 82 5.02 24.51 17.54
CA GLN A 82 6.23 24.04 18.20
C GLN A 82 6.81 25.09 19.17
N LYS A 83 6.92 26.35 18.73
CA LYS A 83 7.35 27.50 19.55
C LYS A 83 6.52 27.61 20.84
N TRP A 84 5.20 27.53 20.75
CA TRP A 84 4.33 27.64 21.93
C TRP A 84 4.31 26.38 22.79
N ILE A 85 4.47 25.19 22.20
CA ILE A 85 4.65 23.94 22.96
C ILE A 85 5.90 24.03 23.83
N ASP A 86 7.01 24.53 23.27
CA ASP A 86 8.28 24.68 23.96
C ASP A 86 8.22 25.78 25.02
N PHE A 87 7.63 26.94 24.69
CA PHE A 87 7.44 28.05 25.62
C PHE A 87 6.64 27.65 26.87
N TYR A 88 5.49 27.00 26.69
CA TYR A 88 4.66 26.54 27.82
C TYR A 88 5.12 25.20 28.41
N GLN A 89 6.11 24.54 27.82
CA GLN A 89 6.55 23.19 28.15
C GLN A 89 5.36 22.21 28.22
N SER A 90 4.40 22.39 27.30
CA SER A 90 3.08 21.75 27.36
C SER A 90 3.13 20.23 27.19
N ALA A 91 4.27 19.70 26.74
CA ALA A 91 4.54 18.27 26.62
C ALA A 91 5.05 17.60 27.92
N THR A 92 5.33 18.39 28.96
CA THR A 92 5.70 17.89 30.29
C THR A 92 4.46 17.59 31.13
N GLN A 93 4.53 16.56 31.96
CA GLN A 93 3.39 16.15 32.79
C GLN A 93 2.99 17.22 33.83
N GLU A 94 3.95 18.02 34.28
CA GLU A 94 3.74 19.09 35.26
C GLU A 94 3.01 20.29 34.66
N LYS A 95 3.36 20.68 33.42
CA LYS A 95 2.94 21.96 32.83
C LYS A 95 1.95 21.84 31.69
N GLY A 96 1.67 20.66 31.15
CA GLY A 96 0.68 20.57 30.10
C GLY A 96 0.06 19.21 29.82
N PHE A 97 -0.63 19.18 28.69
CA PHE A 97 -1.44 18.07 28.22
C PHE A 97 -1.04 17.57 26.82
N ASN A 98 0.00 18.12 26.18
CA ASN A 98 0.49 17.62 24.89
C ASN A 98 1.21 16.28 25.10
N VAL A 99 1.00 15.32 24.18
CA VAL A 99 1.47 13.93 24.36
C VAL A 99 2.97 13.77 24.07
N GLY A 100 3.52 14.63 23.22
CA GLY A 100 4.94 14.66 22.93
C GLY A 100 5.43 16.07 22.63
N ALA A 101 6.74 16.25 22.75
CA ALA A 101 7.40 17.54 22.62
C ALA A 101 7.49 18.03 21.17
N ALA A 102 7.49 17.11 20.19
CA ALA A 102 7.55 17.44 18.77
C ALA A 102 6.15 17.35 18.11
N VAL A 103 5.74 18.40 17.41
CA VAL A 103 4.51 18.45 16.60
C VAL A 103 4.53 17.31 15.57
N GLY A 104 3.42 16.56 15.47
CA GLY A 104 3.25 15.45 14.52
C GLY A 104 4.07 14.17 14.81
N ARG A 105 5.05 14.21 15.73
CA ARG A 105 5.90 13.06 16.09
C ARG A 105 5.98 12.87 17.61
N PRO A 106 4.86 12.57 18.30
CA PRO A 106 4.80 12.56 19.76
C PRO A 106 5.65 11.47 20.44
N ARG A 107 6.14 10.49 19.68
CA ARG A 107 7.00 9.38 20.15
C ARG A 107 8.48 9.54 19.77
N LEU A 108 8.86 10.61 19.07
CA LEU A 108 10.26 10.80 18.66
C LEU A 108 11.17 10.84 19.91
N GLY A 109 12.20 10.00 19.92
CA GLY A 109 13.17 9.89 21.04
C GLY A 109 12.70 9.09 22.27
N LYS A 110 11.43 8.66 22.37
CA LYS A 110 10.95 7.88 23.51
C LYS A 110 11.21 6.38 23.31
N LYS A 111 12.00 5.76 24.20
CA LYS A 111 12.18 4.30 24.25
C LYS A 111 10.99 3.64 24.97
N HIS A 112 10.67 2.40 24.62
CA HIS A 112 9.68 1.61 25.35
C HIS A 112 10.14 1.35 26.79
N THR A 113 9.20 1.34 27.74
CA THR A 113 9.51 1.01 29.14
C THR A 113 9.96 -0.43 29.27
N ALA A 114 10.79 -0.74 30.28
CA ALA A 114 11.25 -2.11 30.54
C ALA A 114 10.07 -3.09 30.70
N GLN A 115 8.99 -2.67 31.35
CA GLN A 115 7.76 -3.46 31.49
C GLN A 115 7.06 -3.71 30.14
N THR A 116 7.05 -2.73 29.24
CA THR A 116 6.48 -2.90 27.89
C THR A 116 7.35 -3.81 27.05
N LEU A 117 8.67 -3.65 27.13
CA LEU A 117 9.64 -4.55 26.48
C LEU A 117 9.50 -5.99 27.00
N ALA A 118 9.27 -6.18 28.30
CA ALA A 118 9.02 -7.49 28.89
C ALA A 118 7.73 -8.11 28.35
N LYS A 119 6.62 -7.36 28.26
CA LYS A 119 5.36 -7.85 27.66
C LYS A 119 5.50 -8.18 26.17
N ILE A 120 6.26 -7.38 25.41
CA ILE A 120 6.56 -7.66 24.00
C ILE A 120 7.41 -8.92 23.90
N SER A 121 8.44 -9.03 24.74
CA SER A 121 9.33 -10.19 24.83
C SER A 121 8.54 -11.45 25.17
N GLU A 122 7.67 -11.42 26.18
CA GLU A 122 6.82 -12.54 26.60
C GLU A 122 5.85 -12.99 25.50
N LYS A 123 5.28 -12.04 24.74
CA LYS A 123 4.43 -12.37 23.58
C LYS A 123 5.20 -12.92 22.38
N THR A 124 6.48 -12.56 22.25
CA THR A 124 7.33 -12.93 21.11
C THR A 124 8.18 -14.17 21.40
N LYS A 125 8.46 -14.46 22.68
CA LYS A 125 9.17 -15.65 23.16
C LYS A 125 8.19 -16.80 23.32
N GLY A 126 8.40 -17.86 22.55
CA GLY A 126 7.71 -19.14 22.74
C GLY A 126 7.18 -19.75 21.45
N LEU A 127 6.70 -20.99 21.57
CA LEU A 127 6.14 -21.86 20.52
C LEU A 127 4.94 -21.26 19.75
N LYS A 128 4.44 -20.09 20.16
CA LYS A 128 3.32 -19.39 19.51
C LYS A 128 3.71 -18.57 18.29
N ASN A 129 5.01 -18.45 17.99
CA ASN A 129 5.48 -17.97 16.69
C ASN A 129 5.80 -19.19 15.82
N PRO A 130 4.98 -19.52 14.79
CA PRO A 130 5.14 -20.74 13.99
C PRO A 130 6.47 -20.85 13.23
N HIS A 131 7.29 -19.79 13.28
CA HIS A 131 8.51 -19.63 12.51
C HIS A 131 9.82 -19.77 13.31
N THR A 132 9.80 -19.79 14.64
CA THR A 132 11.05 -19.62 15.42
C THR A 132 11.49 -20.84 16.23
N ASN A 133 10.77 -21.96 16.25
CA ASN A 133 11.14 -23.09 17.13
C ASN A 133 10.72 -24.48 16.63
N LYS A 134 10.67 -24.69 15.31
CA LYS A 134 10.29 -25.99 14.74
C LYS A 134 11.45 -26.96 14.50
N LEU A 135 12.68 -26.44 14.48
CA LEU A 135 13.91 -27.24 14.35
C LEU A 135 14.72 -27.10 15.63
N ALA A 136 15.00 -28.23 16.27
CA ALA A 136 15.96 -28.36 17.36
C ALA A 136 17.40 -28.29 16.82
N PHE A 137 18.35 -28.05 17.73
CA PHE A 137 19.77 -28.00 17.35
C PHE A 137 20.27 -29.35 16.78
N GLU A 138 19.73 -30.45 17.29
CA GLU A 138 20.05 -31.82 16.88
C GLU A 138 19.53 -32.17 15.48
N ASP A 139 18.47 -31.50 15.03
CA ASP A 139 17.88 -31.73 13.70
C ASP A 139 18.79 -31.23 12.57
N ILE A 140 19.66 -30.25 12.85
CA ILE A 140 20.44 -29.57 11.81
C ILE A 140 21.46 -30.51 11.16
N PRO A 141 22.32 -31.24 11.89
CA PRO A 141 23.16 -32.29 11.29
C PRO A 141 22.35 -33.34 10.51
N THR A 142 21.19 -33.76 11.04
CA THR A 142 20.31 -34.73 10.37
C THR A 142 19.76 -34.20 9.05
N ILE A 143 19.40 -32.91 8.97
CA ILE A 143 18.98 -32.27 7.73
C ILE A 143 20.10 -32.32 6.68
N PHE A 144 21.34 -31.99 7.06
CA PHE A 144 22.49 -32.05 6.15
C PHE A 144 22.78 -33.47 5.63
N GLN A 145 22.67 -34.48 6.50
CA GLN A 145 22.82 -35.88 6.11
C GLN A 145 21.74 -36.31 5.11
N ARG A 146 20.47 -36.08 5.43
CA ARG A 146 19.33 -36.47 4.58
C ARG A 146 19.34 -35.81 3.20
N LEU A 147 19.80 -34.55 3.12
CA LEU A 147 19.98 -33.87 1.84
C LEU A 147 21.10 -34.51 1.01
N THR A 148 22.19 -34.93 1.65
CA THR A 148 23.31 -35.64 1.01
C THR A 148 22.90 -37.05 0.56
N ASP A 149 22.03 -37.72 1.32
CA ASP A 149 21.47 -39.03 0.97
C ASP A 149 20.51 -38.97 -0.24
N GLY A 150 20.28 -37.77 -0.80
CA GLY A 150 19.48 -37.56 -2.01
C GLY A 150 18.00 -37.31 -1.76
N GLU A 151 17.57 -37.14 -0.50
CA GLU A 151 16.18 -36.79 -0.21
C GLU A 151 15.81 -35.41 -0.76
N THR A 152 14.57 -35.26 -1.20
CA THR A 152 14.11 -33.96 -1.72
C THR A 152 14.00 -32.92 -0.60
N VAL A 153 14.33 -31.66 -0.87
CA VAL A 153 14.16 -30.56 0.09
C VAL A 153 12.72 -30.50 0.64
N GLN A 154 11.74 -30.87 -0.19
CA GLN A 154 10.34 -30.91 0.22
C GLN A 154 10.07 -32.05 1.21
N ALA A 155 10.55 -33.27 0.94
CA ALA A 155 10.40 -34.41 1.85
C ALA A 155 11.06 -34.16 3.21
N VAL A 156 12.26 -33.58 3.22
CA VAL A 156 12.94 -33.18 4.46
C VAL A 156 12.09 -32.13 5.19
N ALA A 157 11.59 -31.11 4.50
CA ALA A 157 10.77 -30.06 5.11
C ALA A 157 9.47 -30.61 5.74
N ASP A 158 8.79 -31.52 5.04
CA ASP A 158 7.54 -32.14 5.50
C ASP A 158 7.77 -32.96 6.77
N SER A 159 8.87 -33.71 6.84
CA SER A 159 9.21 -34.53 8.02
C SER A 159 9.45 -33.71 9.30
N PHE A 160 9.98 -32.48 9.17
CA PHE A 160 10.16 -31.55 10.29
C PHE A 160 8.99 -30.57 10.44
N ASN A 161 7.91 -30.74 9.66
CA ASN A 161 6.75 -29.83 9.63
C ASN A 161 7.17 -28.35 9.43
N VAL A 162 8.19 -28.10 8.62
CA VAL A 162 8.68 -26.77 8.27
C VAL A 162 8.41 -26.47 6.80
N LYS A 163 8.53 -25.20 6.41
CA LYS A 163 8.44 -24.82 5.00
C LYS A 163 9.72 -25.23 4.29
N ARG A 164 9.63 -25.63 3.01
CA ARG A 164 10.79 -25.89 2.13
C ARG A 164 11.88 -24.81 2.21
N ARG A 165 11.47 -23.54 2.33
CA ARG A 165 12.39 -22.40 2.47
C ARG A 165 13.28 -22.50 3.71
N SER A 166 12.76 -23.00 4.83
CA SER A 166 13.52 -23.18 6.06
C SER A 166 14.66 -24.16 5.88
N ILE A 167 14.43 -25.28 5.17
CA ILE A 167 15.48 -26.25 4.84
C ILE A 167 16.53 -25.63 3.91
N CYS A 168 16.12 -24.83 2.92
CA CYS A 168 17.08 -24.09 2.10
C CYS A 168 17.92 -23.11 2.93
N ASP A 169 17.31 -22.37 3.86
CA ASP A 169 18.05 -21.42 4.70
C ASP A 169 19.05 -22.13 5.62
N VAL A 170 18.74 -23.34 6.09
CA VAL A 170 19.68 -24.22 6.81
C VAL A 170 20.83 -24.66 5.89
N ALA A 171 20.53 -25.24 4.73
CA ALA A 171 21.53 -25.76 3.78
C ALA A 171 22.50 -24.67 3.28
N PHE A 172 21.99 -23.46 3.02
CA PHE A 172 22.80 -22.31 2.61
C PHE A 172 23.37 -21.50 3.78
N ARG A 173 23.33 -22.01 5.02
CA ARG A 173 23.88 -21.37 6.22
C ARG A 173 23.35 -19.96 6.49
N ARG A 174 22.12 -19.66 6.03
CA ARG A 174 21.39 -18.41 6.35
C ARG A 174 20.68 -18.49 7.71
N ALA A 175 20.43 -19.72 8.17
CA ALA A 175 19.94 -20.03 9.51
C ALA A 175 20.87 -21.08 10.15
N TYR A 176 20.99 -21.04 11.49
CA TYR A 176 21.78 -21.99 12.26
C TYR A 176 23.27 -22.07 11.87
N ALA A 177 23.81 -20.96 11.34
CA ALA A 177 25.20 -20.84 10.88
C ALA A 177 26.26 -21.07 11.98
N TRP A 178 25.87 -21.00 13.25
CA TRP A 178 26.75 -21.24 14.38
C TRP A 178 26.87 -22.72 14.77
N ILE A 179 26.00 -23.59 14.26
CA ILE A 179 26.11 -25.04 14.49
C ILE A 179 27.23 -25.58 13.62
N PHE A 180 28.13 -26.35 14.22
CA PHE A 180 29.22 -27.01 13.52
C PHE A 180 28.69 -28.10 12.59
N ILE A 181 29.10 -28.04 11.32
CA ILE A 181 28.82 -29.04 10.29
C ILE A 181 30.14 -29.30 9.54
N PRO A 182 30.54 -30.56 9.30
CA PRO A 182 31.72 -30.86 8.50
C PRO A 182 31.65 -30.22 7.11
N CYS A 183 32.74 -29.60 6.65
CA CYS A 183 32.77 -28.84 5.40
C CYS A 183 32.32 -29.67 4.18
N GLU A 184 32.76 -30.94 4.10
CA GLU A 184 32.41 -31.88 3.04
C GLU A 184 30.90 -32.16 3.00
N LEU A 185 30.29 -32.35 4.17
CA LEU A 185 28.85 -32.56 4.31
C LEU A 185 28.07 -31.30 3.95
N GLU A 186 28.58 -30.12 4.35
CA GLU A 186 27.99 -28.83 3.98
C GLU A 186 28.02 -28.60 2.46
N GLN A 187 29.14 -28.89 1.81
CA GLN A 187 29.30 -28.76 0.35
C GLN A 187 28.37 -29.72 -0.39
N SER A 188 28.39 -31.00 -0.02
CA SER A 188 27.56 -32.05 -0.63
C SER A 188 26.06 -31.74 -0.53
N ALA A 189 25.60 -31.29 0.66
CA ALA A 189 24.21 -30.91 0.84
C ALA A 189 23.81 -29.67 0.01
N LYS A 190 24.70 -28.67 -0.12
CA LYS A 190 24.44 -27.50 -0.97
C LYS A 190 24.33 -27.89 -2.44
N GLU A 191 25.22 -28.75 -2.92
CA GLU A 191 25.20 -29.26 -4.29
C GLU A 191 23.93 -30.06 -4.58
N ALA A 192 23.53 -30.95 -3.66
CA ALA A 192 22.28 -31.70 -3.76
C ALA A 192 21.05 -30.77 -3.81
N VAL A 193 21.00 -29.76 -2.94
CA VAL A 193 19.91 -28.75 -2.94
C VAL A 193 19.89 -27.95 -4.23
N LEU A 194 21.05 -27.56 -4.76
CA LEU A 194 21.15 -26.85 -6.03
C LEU A 194 20.66 -27.72 -7.19
N ALA A 195 21.12 -28.97 -7.29
CA ALA A 195 20.66 -29.93 -8.30
C ALA A 195 19.13 -30.09 -8.32
N GLN A 196 18.50 -30.09 -7.14
CA GLN A 196 17.04 -30.13 -7.00
C GLN A 196 16.30 -28.81 -7.27
N GLN A 197 17.00 -27.67 -7.30
CA GLN A 197 16.43 -26.37 -7.68
C GLN A 197 16.45 -26.13 -9.20
N PHE A 198 17.31 -26.85 -9.92
CA PHE A 198 17.40 -26.81 -11.38
C PHE A 198 16.37 -27.61 -12.21
N PRO A 199 15.36 -28.36 -11.69
CA PRO A 199 14.33 -28.96 -12.54
C PRO A 199 13.24 -27.97 -12.99
N ARG A 200 13.38 -26.66 -12.69
CA ARG A 200 12.45 -25.62 -13.16
C ARG A 200 12.85 -24.95 -14.47
N MET A 201 14.06 -25.19 -14.97
CA MET A 201 14.40 -24.71 -16.30
C MET A 201 13.76 -25.65 -17.32
N LEU A 202 12.88 -25.09 -18.15
CA LEU A 202 12.41 -25.80 -19.35
C LEU A 202 13.63 -26.32 -20.12
N PRO A 203 13.58 -27.53 -20.70
CA PRO A 203 14.66 -28.06 -21.50
C PRO A 203 15.14 -27.02 -22.53
N PRO A 204 16.46 -26.92 -22.82
CA PRO A 204 16.99 -25.94 -23.78
C PRO A 204 16.22 -25.94 -25.11
N GLU A 205 15.88 -27.13 -25.61
CA GLU A 205 15.08 -27.33 -26.83
C GLU A 205 13.69 -26.67 -26.75
N THR A 206 13.01 -26.76 -25.60
CA THR A 206 11.70 -26.14 -25.39
C THR A 206 11.83 -24.62 -25.33
N ARG A 207 12.92 -24.10 -24.78
CA ARG A 207 13.19 -22.65 -24.70
C ARG A 207 13.47 -22.07 -26.09
N ASP A 208 14.23 -22.80 -26.91
CA ASP A 208 14.50 -22.43 -28.30
C ASP A 208 13.22 -22.51 -29.15
N ALA A 209 12.38 -23.52 -28.91
CA ALA A 209 11.05 -23.60 -29.52
C ALA A 209 10.17 -22.40 -29.14
N ILE A 210 10.14 -21.99 -27.87
CA ILE A 210 9.39 -20.81 -27.41
C ILE A 210 9.87 -19.53 -28.11
N ALA A 211 11.19 -19.34 -28.21
CA ALA A 211 11.78 -18.20 -28.91
C ALA A 211 11.40 -18.20 -30.39
N LYS A 212 11.49 -19.36 -31.06
CA LYS A 212 11.09 -19.53 -32.46
C LYS A 212 9.61 -19.20 -32.69
N TYR A 213 8.70 -19.78 -31.90
CA TYR A 213 7.27 -19.48 -31.99
C TYR A 213 6.97 -17.98 -31.79
N TYR A 214 7.71 -17.31 -30.92
CA TYR A 214 7.58 -15.86 -30.73
C TYR A 214 8.05 -15.06 -31.95
N CYS A 215 9.17 -15.45 -32.55
CA CYS A 215 9.67 -14.85 -33.80
C CYS A 215 8.70 -15.09 -34.97
N ASP A 216 8.06 -16.26 -35.02
CA ASP A 216 7.14 -16.68 -36.09
C ASP A 216 5.79 -15.93 -36.10
N GLY A 217 5.51 -15.09 -35.09
CA GLY A 217 4.27 -14.30 -35.07
C GLY A 217 3.40 -14.50 -33.84
N HIS A 218 3.58 -15.59 -33.10
CA HIS A 218 2.67 -15.96 -32.03
C HIS A 218 2.79 -15.02 -30.82
N SER A 219 1.64 -14.69 -30.23
CA SER A 219 1.61 -13.88 -29.01
C SER A 219 2.14 -14.67 -27.82
N SER A 220 2.68 -13.98 -26.81
CA SER A 220 3.11 -14.61 -25.55
C SER A 220 1.99 -15.39 -24.87
N LEU A 221 0.72 -15.03 -25.11
CA LEU A 221 -0.44 -15.77 -24.63
C LEU A 221 -0.70 -17.06 -25.40
N ALA A 222 -0.54 -17.05 -26.73
CA ALA A 222 -0.66 -18.25 -27.55
C ALA A 222 0.44 -19.26 -27.19
N ILE A 223 1.67 -18.78 -26.99
CA ILE A 223 2.81 -19.59 -26.54
C ILE A 223 2.55 -20.15 -25.13
N SER A 224 2.06 -19.32 -24.22
CA SER A 224 1.68 -19.75 -22.86
C SER A 224 0.67 -20.90 -22.88
N ARG A 225 -0.35 -20.83 -23.75
CA ARG A 225 -1.35 -21.91 -23.92
C ARG A 225 -0.76 -23.15 -24.58
N GLN A 226 0.06 -22.97 -25.62
CA GLN A 226 0.66 -24.07 -26.37
C GLN A 226 1.62 -24.90 -25.53
N PHE A 227 2.47 -24.24 -24.74
CA PHE A 227 3.51 -24.90 -23.94
C PHE A 227 3.10 -25.12 -22.48
N GLY A 228 1.90 -24.68 -22.06
CA GLY A 228 1.41 -24.84 -20.68
C GLY A 228 2.20 -24.06 -19.64
N ILE A 229 2.86 -22.97 -20.04
CA ILE A 229 3.75 -22.17 -19.17
C ILE A 229 3.18 -20.79 -18.89
N GLY A 230 3.55 -20.19 -17.76
CA GLY A 230 3.14 -18.81 -17.44
C GLY A 230 3.69 -17.80 -18.44
N THR A 231 2.90 -16.78 -18.77
CA THR A 231 3.32 -15.68 -19.67
C THR A 231 4.58 -14.96 -19.18
N ARG A 232 4.76 -14.84 -17.86
CA ARG A 232 5.98 -14.28 -17.25
C ARG A 232 7.22 -15.16 -17.51
N THR A 233 7.05 -16.48 -17.58
CA THR A 233 8.13 -17.41 -17.96
C THR A 233 8.51 -17.21 -19.42
N VAL A 234 7.52 -17.01 -20.31
CA VAL A 234 7.78 -16.67 -21.73
C VAL A 234 8.60 -15.39 -21.82
N PHE A 235 8.22 -14.32 -21.12
CA PHE A 235 8.99 -13.06 -21.14
C PHE A 235 10.41 -13.21 -20.59
N SER A 236 10.58 -13.94 -19.49
CA SER A 236 11.91 -14.20 -18.94
C SER A 236 12.82 -14.96 -19.93
N ILE A 237 12.27 -15.90 -20.70
CA ILE A 237 13.01 -16.64 -21.73
C ILE A 237 13.39 -15.72 -22.90
N LEU A 238 12.47 -14.84 -23.32
CA LEU A 238 12.73 -13.87 -24.39
C LEU A 238 13.81 -12.86 -23.98
N GLU A 239 13.77 -12.35 -22.75
CA GLU A 239 14.80 -11.45 -22.19
C GLU A 239 16.18 -12.13 -22.15
N GLU A 240 16.25 -13.38 -21.66
CA GLU A 240 17.49 -14.16 -21.64
C GLU A 240 18.07 -14.36 -23.04
N LYS A 241 17.21 -14.60 -24.05
CA LYS A 241 17.61 -14.77 -25.45
C LYS A 241 17.85 -13.43 -26.17
N GLY A 242 17.73 -12.30 -25.48
CA GLY A 242 17.91 -10.96 -26.05
C GLY A 242 16.83 -10.56 -27.06
N ILE A 243 15.68 -11.23 -27.06
CA ILE A 243 14.56 -10.93 -27.95
C ILE A 243 13.71 -9.82 -27.32
N PRO A 244 13.67 -8.61 -27.91
CA PRO A 244 12.91 -7.51 -27.35
C PRO A 244 11.41 -7.84 -27.36
N SER A 245 10.71 -7.45 -26.29
CA SER A 245 9.26 -7.58 -26.27
C SER A 245 8.64 -6.73 -27.39
N ARG A 246 7.70 -7.32 -28.12
CA ARG A 246 6.85 -6.57 -29.06
C ARG A 246 6.25 -5.39 -28.30
N PRO A 247 6.31 -4.17 -28.86
CA PRO A 247 5.77 -2.99 -28.21
C PRO A 247 4.33 -3.29 -27.79
N SER A 248 4.03 -3.03 -26.52
CA SER A 248 2.71 -3.32 -25.95
C SER A 248 1.66 -2.74 -26.88
N GLY A 249 0.86 -3.63 -27.49
CA GLY A 249 -0.28 -3.24 -28.30
C GLY A 249 -1.21 -2.47 -27.41
N GLY A 250 -1.11 -1.13 -27.45
CA GLY A 250 -1.99 -0.22 -26.74
C GLY A 250 -3.41 -0.63 -27.09
N HIS A 251 -4.10 -1.24 -26.13
CA HIS A 251 -5.44 -1.74 -26.33
C HIS A 251 -6.30 -0.57 -26.85
N ASN A 252 -6.63 -0.61 -28.15
CA ASN A 252 -7.43 0.36 -28.91
C ASN A 252 -6.91 1.79 -29.05
N ARG A 253 -5.74 2.00 -29.66
CA ARG A 253 -5.46 3.32 -30.27
C ARG A 253 -6.23 3.44 -31.59
N ILE A 254 -7.53 3.74 -31.50
CA ILE A 254 -8.39 4.08 -32.65
C ILE A 254 -7.67 5.16 -33.46
N GLN A 255 -7.46 4.92 -34.76
CA GLN A 255 -6.74 5.86 -35.62
C GLN A 255 -7.46 7.20 -35.66
N GLN A 256 -6.73 8.30 -35.85
CA GLN A 256 -7.32 9.64 -35.84
C GLN A 256 -8.43 9.78 -36.90
N SER A 257 -8.24 9.19 -38.08
CA SER A 257 -9.25 9.10 -39.15
C SER A 257 -10.54 8.42 -38.70
N GLN A 258 -10.44 7.32 -37.94
CA GLN A 258 -11.60 6.62 -37.38
C GLN A 258 -12.29 7.44 -36.29
N ARG A 259 -11.54 8.19 -35.48
CA ARG A 259 -12.13 9.10 -34.46
C ARG A 259 -12.93 10.22 -35.09
N ASP A 260 -12.42 10.79 -36.18
CA ASP A 260 -13.10 11.85 -36.91
C ASP A 260 -14.36 11.30 -37.63
N ALA A 261 -14.32 10.06 -38.15
CA ALA A 261 -15.50 9.38 -38.69
C ALA A 261 -16.57 9.06 -37.63
N ILE A 262 -16.16 8.60 -36.43
CA ILE A 262 -17.05 8.38 -35.27
C ILE A 262 -17.73 9.69 -34.86
N THR A 263 -16.95 10.78 -34.84
CA THR A 263 -17.43 12.13 -34.48
C THR A 263 -18.44 12.63 -35.51
N LYS A 264 -18.13 12.52 -36.81
CA LYS A 264 -19.03 12.91 -37.90
C LYS A 264 -20.34 12.14 -37.85
N SER A 265 -20.28 10.81 -37.70
CA SER A 265 -21.48 9.96 -37.60
C SER A 265 -22.39 10.33 -36.41
N TYR A 266 -21.80 10.78 -35.29
CA TYR A 266 -22.58 11.27 -34.14
C TYR A 266 -23.23 12.63 -34.39
N CYS A 267 -22.54 13.53 -35.11
CA CYS A 267 -23.12 14.81 -35.56
C CYS A 267 -24.25 14.59 -36.57
N ASP A 268 -24.13 13.59 -37.45
CA ASP A 268 -25.12 13.25 -38.49
C ASP A 268 -26.41 12.63 -37.93
N GLY A 269 -26.50 12.36 -36.62
CA GLY A 269 -27.74 11.89 -36.00
C GLY A 269 -27.64 10.55 -35.26
N ASN A 270 -26.61 9.75 -35.54
CA ASN A 270 -26.55 8.38 -35.04
C ASN A 270 -26.29 8.30 -33.54
N SER A 271 -26.92 7.32 -32.88
CA SER A 271 -26.70 7.08 -31.45
C SER A 271 -25.34 6.45 -31.19
N SER A 272 -24.77 6.69 -30.01
CA SER A 272 -23.47 6.11 -29.62
C SER A 272 -23.47 4.58 -29.65
N LEU A 273 -24.64 3.92 -29.51
CA LEU A 273 -24.80 2.47 -29.61
C LEU A 273 -24.70 1.98 -31.06
N VAL A 274 -25.34 2.67 -32.01
CA VAL A 274 -25.27 2.34 -33.44
C VAL A 274 -23.84 2.52 -33.93
N ILE A 275 -23.17 3.60 -33.52
CA ILE A 275 -21.78 3.86 -33.86
C ILE A 275 -20.85 2.80 -33.24
N ALA A 276 -21.06 2.40 -31.98
CA ALA A 276 -20.25 1.34 -31.36
C ALA A 276 -20.34 0.03 -32.15
N LYS A 277 -21.56 -0.35 -32.57
CA LYS A 277 -21.79 -1.55 -33.38
C LYS A 277 -21.15 -1.43 -34.77
N GLN A 278 -21.25 -0.26 -35.40
CA GLN A 278 -20.69 0.00 -36.73
C GLN A 278 -19.16 -0.09 -36.75
N PHE A 279 -18.49 0.41 -35.71
CA PHE A 279 -17.03 0.47 -35.65
C PHE A 279 -16.41 -0.68 -34.82
N GLY A 280 -17.22 -1.61 -34.29
CA GLY A 280 -16.73 -2.76 -33.52
C GLY A 280 -16.06 -2.38 -32.19
N ILE A 281 -16.48 -1.26 -31.59
CA ILE A 281 -15.91 -0.71 -30.34
C ILE A 281 -16.97 -0.65 -29.25
N SER A 282 -16.54 -0.50 -27.99
CA SER A 282 -17.48 -0.33 -26.89
C SER A 282 -18.18 1.04 -26.95
N SER A 283 -19.43 1.10 -26.52
CA SER A 283 -20.18 2.36 -26.42
C SER A 283 -19.48 3.36 -25.49
N HIS A 284 -18.78 2.85 -24.48
CA HIS A 284 -17.94 3.64 -23.59
C HIS A 284 -16.73 4.26 -24.30
N ALA A 285 -16.10 3.54 -25.24
CA ALA A 285 -15.02 4.08 -26.06
C ALA A 285 -15.52 5.23 -26.95
N VAL A 286 -16.71 5.11 -27.54
CA VAL A 286 -17.37 6.19 -28.30
C VAL A 286 -17.59 7.42 -27.41
N SER A 287 -18.13 7.24 -26.20
CA SER A 287 -18.36 8.35 -25.27
C SER A 287 -17.08 9.06 -24.83
N ASN A 288 -15.98 8.32 -24.61
CA ASN A 288 -14.70 8.93 -24.25
C ASN A 288 -14.10 9.72 -25.41
N ILE A 289 -14.20 9.23 -26.66
CA ILE A 289 -13.78 9.97 -27.85
C ILE A 289 -14.56 11.29 -28.00
N LEU A 290 -15.87 11.26 -27.79
CA LEU A 290 -16.72 12.47 -27.89
C LEU A 290 -16.39 13.49 -26.79
N LYS A 291 -16.10 13.03 -25.56
CA LYS A 291 -15.66 13.89 -24.45
C LYS A 291 -14.31 14.55 -24.73
N GLU A 292 -13.35 13.79 -25.27
CA GLU A 292 -12.03 14.30 -25.65
C GLU A 292 -12.12 15.40 -26.72
N LYS A 293 -13.07 15.29 -27.65
CA LYS A 293 -13.34 16.30 -28.70
C LYS A 293 -14.27 17.44 -28.23
N GLY A 294 -14.68 17.45 -26.96
CA GLY A 294 -15.53 18.49 -26.37
C GLY A 294 -17.00 18.45 -26.82
N ILE A 295 -17.48 17.32 -27.35
CA ILE A 295 -18.85 17.20 -27.85
C ILE A 295 -19.78 16.75 -26.70
N PRO A 296 -20.81 17.54 -26.34
CA PRO A 296 -21.71 17.20 -25.26
C PRO A 296 -22.54 15.96 -25.60
N SER A 297 -22.75 15.12 -24.58
CA SER A 297 -23.63 13.95 -24.71
C SER A 297 -25.07 14.40 -24.87
N ARG A 298 -25.81 13.77 -25.80
CA ARG A 298 -27.25 14.02 -25.95
C ARG A 298 -27.98 13.65 -24.65
N PRO A 299 -29.01 14.41 -24.22
CA PRO A 299 -29.76 14.10 -23.01
C PRO A 299 -30.35 12.68 -23.09
N SER A 300 -30.29 11.92 -22.01
CA SER A 300 -30.90 10.59 -21.99
C SER A 300 -32.43 10.72 -22.13
N GLY A 301 -32.99 10.09 -23.16
CA GLY A 301 -34.45 9.99 -23.37
C GLY A 301 -35.08 10.86 -24.47
N GLY A 302 -34.30 11.53 -25.32
CA GLY A 302 -34.83 12.53 -26.28
C GLY A 302 -35.36 12.05 -27.64
N HIS A 303 -35.53 10.75 -27.92
CA HIS A 303 -35.94 10.30 -29.27
C HIS A 303 -37.44 10.45 -29.59
N ASN A 304 -38.30 10.77 -28.62
CA ASN A 304 -39.75 10.80 -28.86
C ASN A 304 -40.41 12.19 -29.00
N ARG A 305 -39.66 13.30 -29.12
CA ARG A 305 -40.29 14.64 -29.13
C ARG A 305 -39.95 15.57 -30.30
N ILE A 306 -39.06 15.18 -31.21
CA ILE A 306 -38.70 16.03 -32.37
C ILE A 306 -39.57 15.70 -33.61
N GLN A 307 -40.15 14.50 -33.70
CA GLN A 307 -41.01 14.10 -34.83
C GLN A 307 -42.49 14.56 -34.74
N GLN A 308 -42.92 15.22 -33.66
CA GLN A 308 -44.32 15.70 -33.51
C GLN A 308 -44.50 17.21 -33.72
N ARG A 309 -43.49 17.94 -34.23
CA ARG A 309 -43.62 19.37 -34.54
C ARG A 309 -43.59 19.73 -36.03
N GLU A 310 -43.47 18.74 -36.92
CA GLU A 310 -43.55 18.95 -38.38
C GLU A 310 -44.79 18.27 -39.00
N ALA A 311 -45.74 17.81 -38.18
CA ALA A 311 -46.98 17.17 -38.62
C ALA A 311 -48.24 17.75 -37.94
N ALA A 312 -48.22 19.05 -37.60
CA ALA A 312 -49.39 19.82 -37.15
C ALA A 312 -49.44 21.16 -37.89
#